data_AF-A0A4Q3WUA5-F1
#
_entry.id   AF-A0A4Q3WUA5-F1
#
_cell.length_a   1.000
_cell.length_b   1.000
_cell.length_c   1.000
_cell.angle_alpha   90.00
_cell.angle_beta   90.00
_cell.angle_gamma   90.00
#
_symmetry.space_group_name_H-M   'P 1'
#
loop_
_entity.id
_entity.type
_entity.pdbx_description
1 polymer ?
#
loop_
_entity_poly.entity_id
_entity_poly.type
_entity_poly.pdbx_seq_one_letter_code
_entity_poly.pdbx_strand_id
1 'polypeptide(L)'
;MSSSTSFEHVQPMDPAQRALMDILSSARRPDGYCCTVVDFTAAEEFRRRRVEQTGVPITLIDMTLRSLALTAGQNPPMLSLVDGYTVHKSGSVDIGCSVATDTPISPVVVFREADKLSLEEIHLQRVEMTREAMQEQEKRMAELSRIT
;
A
#
# COMPACT_ATOMS: atom_id res chain seq x y z
N MET A 1 -0.39 -40.92 17.42
CA MET A 1 -0.85 -41.24 16.05
C MET A 1 -0.59 -40.01 15.19
N SER A 2 0.45 -40.03 14.37
CA SER A 2 0.80 -38.93 13.46
C SER A 2 -0.17 -38.94 12.29
N SER A 3 -1.06 -37.95 12.18
CA SER A 3 -1.75 -37.69 10.92
C SER A 3 -0.72 -37.13 9.95
N SER A 4 -0.19 -37.99 9.07
CA SER A 4 0.56 -37.55 7.90
C SER A 4 -0.41 -36.79 7.01
N THR A 5 -0.41 -35.47 7.08
CA THR A 5 -1.15 -34.64 6.12
C THR A 5 -0.50 -34.85 4.76
N SER A 6 -1.05 -35.76 3.95
CA SER A 6 -0.58 -35.96 2.58
C SER A 6 -1.11 -34.80 1.74
N PHE A 7 -0.23 -33.95 1.27
CA PHE A 7 -0.60 -32.91 0.31
C PHE A 7 -0.98 -33.57 -1.03
N GLU A 8 -2.14 -33.20 -1.57
CA GLU A 8 -2.66 -33.74 -2.83
C GLU A 8 -1.87 -33.24 -4.05
N HIS A 9 -1.33 -32.02 -3.99
CA HIS A 9 -0.49 -31.45 -5.04
C HIS A 9 0.60 -30.58 -4.42
N VAL A 10 1.86 -30.87 -4.77
CA VAL A 10 3.03 -30.09 -4.37
C VAL A 10 3.68 -29.54 -5.62
N GLN A 11 3.74 -28.22 -5.73
CA GLN A 11 4.42 -27.52 -6.83
C GLN A 11 5.54 -26.63 -6.29
N PRO A 12 6.68 -26.52 -7.00
CA PRO A 12 7.73 -25.59 -6.63
C PRO A 12 7.24 -24.14 -6.80
N MET A 13 7.73 -23.24 -5.94
CA MET A 13 7.45 -21.81 -6.08
C MET A 13 8.13 -21.25 -7.34
N ASP A 14 7.43 -20.35 -8.02
CA ASP A 14 8.00 -19.54 -9.10
C ASP A 14 8.99 -18.48 -8.55
N PRO A 15 9.81 -17.84 -9.40
CA PRO A 15 10.80 -16.85 -8.96
C PRO A 15 10.21 -15.67 -8.18
N ALA A 16 9.03 -15.16 -8.56
CA ALA A 16 8.40 -14.03 -7.89
C ALA A 16 7.84 -14.43 -6.52
N GLN A 17 7.27 -15.62 -6.40
CA GLN A 17 6.85 -16.19 -5.12
C GLN A 17 8.05 -16.36 -4.17
N ARG A 18 9.20 -16.85 -4.68
CA ARG A 18 10.43 -16.95 -3.87
C ARG A 18 10.91 -15.58 -3.40
N ALA A 19 10.99 -14.60 -4.31
CA ALA A 19 11.39 -13.24 -3.98
C ALA A 19 10.47 -12.62 -2.91
N LEU A 20 9.16 -12.81 -3.03
CA LEU A 20 8.20 -12.36 -2.02
C LEU A 20 8.47 -13.01 -0.65
N MET A 21 8.71 -14.33 -0.62
CA MET A 21 9.00 -15.03 0.63
C MET A 21 10.32 -14.56 1.26
N ASP A 22 11.34 -14.28 0.45
CA ASP A 22 12.62 -13.72 0.91
C ASP A 22 12.44 -12.31 1.51
N ILE A 23 11.61 -11.46 0.88
CA ILE A 23 11.26 -10.13 1.41
C ILE A 23 10.49 -10.25 2.73
N LEU A 24 9.45 -11.09 2.78
CA LEU A 24 8.63 -11.26 3.98
C LEU A 24 9.40 -11.91 5.13
N SER A 25 10.35 -12.79 4.84
CA SER A 25 11.19 -13.43 5.87
C SER A 25 12.27 -12.49 6.42
N SER A 26 12.72 -11.52 5.64
CA SER A 26 13.68 -10.50 6.07
C SER A 26 13.03 -9.29 6.77
N ALA A 27 11.75 -9.02 6.51
CA ALA A 27 11.03 -7.92 7.16
C ALA A 27 10.86 -8.15 8.67
N ARG A 28 11.13 -7.10 9.47
CA ARG A 28 10.86 -7.12 10.92
C ARG A 28 9.36 -7.33 11.14
N ARG A 29 9.00 -8.39 11.86
CA ARG A 29 7.60 -8.63 12.24
C ARG A 29 7.10 -7.51 13.16
N PRO A 30 5.86 -7.02 12.95
CA PRO A 30 5.28 -6.06 13.88
C PRO A 30 5.13 -6.69 15.26
N ASP A 31 5.45 -5.93 16.32
CA ASP A 31 5.30 -6.39 17.70
C ASP A 31 3.83 -6.48 18.14
N GLY A 32 2.92 -5.85 17.39
CA GLY A 32 1.48 -5.87 17.61
C GLY A 32 0.71 -5.20 16.48
N TYR A 33 -0.61 -5.32 16.52
CA TYR A 33 -1.53 -4.66 15.61
C TYR A 33 -2.70 -4.06 16.39
N CYS A 34 -3.30 -3.01 15.85
CA CYS A 34 -4.51 -2.40 16.37
C CYS A 34 -5.59 -2.47 15.29
N CYS A 35 -6.81 -2.82 15.69
CA CYS A 35 -7.97 -2.82 14.81
C CYS A 35 -9.01 -1.87 15.39
N THR A 36 -9.56 -1.01 14.54
CA THR A 36 -10.69 -0.14 14.89
C THR A 36 -11.70 -0.16 13.77
N VAL A 37 -12.99 -0.07 14.12
CA VAL A 37 -14.07 0.14 13.16
C VAL A 37 -14.33 1.63 13.09
N VAL A 38 -14.47 2.15 11.87
CA VAL A 38 -14.74 3.56 11.61
C VAL A 38 -16.07 3.67 10.88
N ASP A 39 -16.95 4.54 11.36
CA ASP A 39 -18.20 4.86 10.66
C ASP A 39 -17.92 5.86 9.53
N PHE A 40 -18.20 5.44 8.29
CA PHE A 40 -18.01 6.23 7.08
C PHE A 40 -19.26 6.98 6.62
N THR A 41 -20.37 6.95 7.37
CA THR A 41 -21.65 7.55 6.93
C THR A 41 -21.50 9.02 6.55
N ALA A 42 -20.93 9.84 7.44
CA ALA A 42 -20.71 11.27 7.17
C ALA A 42 -19.65 11.50 6.07
N ALA A 43 -18.64 10.63 6.00
CA ALA A 43 -17.60 10.70 4.98
C ALA A 43 -18.18 10.44 3.58
N GLU A 44 -19.09 9.47 3.44
CA GLU A 44 -19.73 9.13 2.17
C GLU A 44 -20.67 10.25 1.70
N GLU A 45 -21.43 10.87 2.62
CA GLU A 45 -22.25 12.04 2.28
C GLU A 45 -21.39 13.23 1.81
N PHE A 46 -20.28 13.50 2.51
CA PHE A 46 -19.31 14.50 2.07
C PHE A 46 -18.75 14.16 0.68
N ARG A 47 -18.34 12.92 0.47
CA ARG A 47 -17.77 12.44 -0.80
C ARG A 47 -18.72 12.70 -1.96
N ARG A 48 -19.99 12.32 -1.83
CA ARG A 48 -21.01 12.54 -2.87
C ARG A 48 -21.17 14.02 -3.22
N ARG A 49 -21.36 14.88 -2.22
CA ARG A 49 -21.49 16.33 -2.44
C ARG A 49 -20.23 16.91 -3.10
N ARG A 50 -19.05 16.45 -2.70
CA ARG A 50 -17.78 16.93 -3.25
C ARG A 50 -17.58 16.50 -4.70
N VAL A 51 -17.95 15.27 -5.06
CA VAL A 51 -17.96 14.79 -6.45
C VAL A 51 -18.92 15.62 -7.29
N GLU A 52 -20.13 15.89 -6.82
CA GLU A 52 -21.12 16.73 -7.51
C GLU A 52 -20.60 18.15 -7.76
N GLN A 53 -19.85 18.72 -6.81
CA GLN A 53 -19.30 20.07 -6.92
C GLN A 53 -18.07 20.17 -7.83
N THR A 54 -17.22 19.15 -7.85
CA THR A 54 -15.89 19.22 -8.50
C THR A 54 -15.82 18.44 -9.81
N GLY A 55 -16.72 17.47 -10.01
CA GLY A 55 -16.65 16.50 -11.10
C GLY A 55 -15.56 15.44 -10.94
N VAL A 56 -14.72 15.51 -9.89
CA VAL A 56 -13.63 14.54 -9.66
C VAL A 56 -14.19 13.34 -8.87
N PRO A 57 -14.04 12.10 -9.37
CA PRO A 57 -14.67 10.93 -8.77
C PRO A 57 -13.88 10.39 -7.56
N ILE A 58 -13.67 11.24 -6.55
CA ILE A 58 -12.98 10.87 -5.31
C ILE A 58 -13.66 9.67 -4.62
N THR A 59 -12.85 8.81 -4.01
CA THR A 59 -13.23 7.54 -3.40
C THR A 59 -12.93 7.52 -1.90
N LEU A 60 -13.44 6.51 -1.19
CA LEU A 60 -13.12 6.35 0.24
C LEU A 60 -11.64 6.06 0.50
N ILE A 61 -10.92 5.43 -0.45
CA ILE A 61 -9.47 5.24 -0.31
C ILE A 61 -8.73 6.59 -0.41
N ASP A 62 -9.19 7.51 -1.25
CA ASP A 62 -8.61 8.87 -1.34
C ASP A 62 -8.79 9.62 -0.01
N MET A 63 -9.97 9.49 0.60
CA MET A 63 -10.24 10.06 1.92
C MET A 63 -9.39 9.42 3.02
N THR A 64 -9.17 8.10 2.95
CA THR A 64 -8.35 7.36 3.91
C THR A 64 -6.86 7.73 3.79
N LEU A 65 -6.35 7.88 2.56
CA LEU A 65 -4.98 8.34 2.32
C LEU A 65 -4.77 9.76 2.86
N ARG A 66 -5.74 10.66 2.61
CA ARG A 66 -5.68 12.03 3.11
C ARG A 66 -5.74 12.08 4.64
N SER A 67 -6.62 11.30 5.27
CA SER A 67 -6.73 11.26 6.73
C SER A 67 -5.47 10.68 7.37
N LEU A 68 -4.87 9.65 6.78
CA LEU A 68 -3.59 9.11 7.21
C LEU A 68 -2.48 10.15 7.11
N ALA A 69 -2.42 10.91 6.02
CA ALA A 69 -1.40 11.94 5.82
C ALA A 69 -1.48 13.05 6.88
N LEU A 70 -2.69 13.56 7.11
CA LEU A 70 -2.93 14.58 8.13
C LEU A 70 -2.61 14.05 9.53
N THR A 71 -3.00 12.81 9.83
CA THR A 71 -2.73 12.17 11.12
C THR A 71 -1.24 11.98 11.32
N ALA A 72 -0.52 11.45 10.35
CA ALA A 72 0.93 11.26 10.44
C ALA A 72 1.68 12.60 10.63
N GLY A 73 1.27 13.66 9.92
CA GLY A 73 1.83 15.00 10.10
C GLY A 73 1.62 15.59 11.50
N GLN A 74 0.52 15.23 12.17
CA GLN A 74 0.21 15.66 13.54
C GLN A 74 0.81 14.76 14.62
N ASN A 75 1.34 13.58 14.25
CA ASN A 75 1.83 12.56 15.17
C ASN A 75 3.29 12.19 14.82
N PRO A 76 4.29 12.96 15.29
CA PRO A 76 5.71 12.77 14.95
C PRO A 76 6.26 11.33 15.12
N PRO A 77 5.81 10.52 16.10
CA PRO A 77 6.24 9.12 16.19
C PRO A 77 5.92 8.28 14.94
N MET A 78 4.86 8.60 14.19
CA MET A 78 4.49 7.91 12.95
C MET A 78 5.47 8.18 11.80
N LEU A 79 6.29 9.22 11.92
CA LEU A 79 7.28 9.63 10.92
C LEU A 79 8.69 9.19 11.30
N SER A 80 8.80 8.14 12.13
CA SER A 80 10.08 7.63 12.62
C SER A 80 10.35 6.21 12.12
N LEU A 81 11.59 5.96 11.72
CA LEU A 81 12.12 4.62 11.39
C LEU A 81 13.18 4.24 12.42
N VAL A 82 13.07 3.03 12.98
CA VAL A 82 14.09 2.47 13.87
C VAL A 82 14.98 1.55 13.05
N ASP A 83 16.28 1.82 13.06
CA ASP A 83 17.32 0.99 12.45
C ASP A 83 18.43 0.71 13.45
N GLY A 84 18.55 -0.55 13.88
CA GLY A 84 19.44 -0.95 14.98
C GLY A 84 19.16 -0.15 16.26
N TYR A 85 20.15 0.62 16.70
CA TYR A 85 20.07 1.52 17.87
C TYR A 85 19.83 2.99 17.50
N THR A 86 19.41 3.26 16.26
CA THR A 86 19.21 4.61 15.72
C THR A 86 17.74 4.84 15.39
N VAL A 87 17.25 6.05 15.67
CA VAL A 87 15.91 6.51 15.26
C VAL A 87 16.06 7.61 14.23
N HIS A 88 15.62 7.33 13.01
CA HIS A 88 15.56 8.28 11.89
C HIS A 88 14.19 8.95 11.89
N LYS A 89 14.14 10.27 11.71
CA LYS A 89 12.89 11.03 11.61
C LYS A 89 12.77 11.60 10.20
N SER A 90 11.60 11.43 9.59
CA SER A 90 11.28 12.03 8.30
C SER A 90 10.84 13.49 8.48
N GLY A 91 11.24 14.35 7.54
CA GLY A 91 10.77 15.73 7.43
C GLY A 91 9.51 15.89 6.56
N SER A 92 9.10 14.82 5.87
CA SER A 92 7.91 14.79 5.00
C SER A 92 7.01 13.60 5.32
N VAL A 93 5.73 13.74 4.99
CA VAL A 93 4.74 12.65 5.08
C VAL A 93 4.61 12.00 3.71
N ASP A 94 5.26 10.85 3.53
CA ASP A 94 5.12 10.05 2.32
C ASP A 94 4.27 8.81 2.63
N ILE A 95 3.33 8.46 1.74
CA ILE A 95 2.42 7.32 1.94
C ILE A 95 2.55 6.33 0.78
N GLY A 96 2.84 5.08 1.11
CA GLY A 96 2.74 3.95 0.18
C GLY A 96 1.32 3.39 0.13
N CYS A 97 0.80 3.16 -1.07
CA CYS A 97 -0.46 2.46 -1.30
C CYS A 97 -0.20 1.24 -2.18
N SER A 98 -0.47 0.05 -1.66
CA SER A 98 -0.38 -1.18 -2.44
C SER A 98 -1.50 -1.23 -3.49
N VAL A 99 -1.16 -1.63 -4.71
CA VAL A 99 -2.10 -1.80 -5.82
C VAL A 99 -2.29 -3.30 -6.04
N ALA A 100 -3.53 -3.77 -5.96
CA ALA A 100 -3.85 -5.17 -6.23
C ALA A 100 -3.64 -5.49 -7.72
N THR A 101 -3.01 -6.64 -7.99
CA THR A 101 -2.74 -7.14 -9.35
C THR A 101 -2.92 -8.66 -9.37
N ASP A 102 -2.94 -9.25 -10.57
CA ASP A 102 -2.97 -10.71 -10.74
C ASP A 102 -1.60 -11.38 -10.50
N THR A 103 -0.59 -10.61 -10.08
CA THR A 103 0.78 -11.11 -9.84
C THR A 103 1.04 -11.31 -8.34
N PRO A 104 1.95 -12.23 -7.96
CA PRO A 104 2.26 -12.48 -6.55
C PRO A 104 2.81 -11.26 -5.80
N ILE A 105 3.45 -10.33 -6.51
CA ILE A 105 4.05 -9.13 -5.92
C ILE A 105 3.18 -7.93 -6.31
N SER A 106 2.50 -7.33 -5.34
CA SER A 106 1.76 -6.09 -5.58
C SER A 106 2.71 -4.89 -5.65
N PRO A 107 2.66 -4.05 -6.70
CA PRO A 107 3.40 -2.80 -6.72
C PRO A 107 2.82 -1.84 -5.69
N VAL A 108 3.70 -1.01 -5.10
CA VAL A 108 3.32 0.04 -4.16
C VAL A 108 3.58 1.39 -4.82
N VAL A 109 2.52 2.20 -4.95
CA VAL A 109 2.63 3.58 -5.41
C VAL A 109 2.87 4.50 -4.21
N VAL A 110 3.68 5.55 -4.37
CA VAL A 110 4.10 6.42 -3.26
C VAL A 110 3.66 7.86 -3.50
N PHE A 111 2.78 8.37 -2.64
CA PHE A 111 2.39 9.77 -2.59
C PHE A 111 3.43 10.54 -1.77
N ARG A 112 4.15 11.47 -2.42
CA ARG A 112 5.14 12.32 -1.76
C ARG A 112 4.50 13.54 -1.14
N GLU A 113 4.94 13.93 0.05
CA GLU A 113 4.39 15.07 0.80
C GLU A 113 2.84 15.04 0.83
N ALA A 114 2.28 13.87 1.10
CA ALA A 114 0.86 13.58 1.01
C ALA A 114 -0.01 14.50 1.90
N ASP A 115 0.58 15.08 2.95
CA ASP A 115 -0.04 16.07 3.83
C ASP A 115 -0.30 17.42 3.14
N LYS A 116 0.33 17.68 1.99
CA LYS A 116 0.12 18.88 1.17
C LYS A 116 -0.90 18.68 0.04
N LEU A 117 -1.25 17.43 -0.30
CA LEU A 117 -2.14 17.12 -1.42
C LEU A 117 -3.63 17.23 -1.05
N SER A 118 -4.43 17.84 -1.92
CA SER A 118 -5.89 17.79 -1.85
C SER A 118 -6.45 16.38 -2.14
N LEU A 119 -7.74 16.16 -1.85
CA LEU A 119 -8.40 14.89 -2.16
C LEU A 119 -8.42 14.61 -3.67
N GLU A 120 -8.61 15.65 -4.47
CA GLU A 120 -8.64 15.58 -5.92
C GLU A 120 -7.26 15.28 -6.50
N GLU A 121 -6.20 15.89 -5.96
CA GLU A 121 -4.82 15.58 -6.36
C GLU A 121 -4.44 14.15 -5.98
N ILE A 122 -4.80 13.69 -4.78
CA ILE A 122 -4.60 12.29 -4.37
C ILE A 122 -5.31 11.35 -5.35
N HIS A 123 -6.56 11.64 -5.69
CA HIS A 123 -7.32 10.81 -6.63
C HIS A 123 -6.65 10.73 -8.01
N LEU A 124 -6.31 11.88 -8.60
CA LEU A 124 -5.70 11.95 -9.93
C LEU A 124 -4.34 11.25 -9.95
N GLN A 125 -3.49 11.51 -8.95
CA GLN A 125 -2.20 10.84 -8.81
C GLN A 125 -2.39 9.33 -8.63
N ARG A 126 -3.36 8.89 -7.81
CA ARG A 126 -3.60 7.45 -7.58
C ARG A 126 -3.97 6.73 -8.87
N VAL A 127 -4.90 7.28 -9.63
CA VAL A 127 -5.35 6.69 -10.90
C VAL A 127 -4.17 6.58 -11.87
N GLU A 128 -3.38 7.64 -11.98
CA GLU A 128 -2.23 7.68 -12.87
C GLU A 128 -1.13 6.70 -12.46
N MET A 129 -0.67 6.77 -11.20
CA MET A 129 0.37 5.89 -10.69
C MET A 129 -0.06 4.42 -10.72
N THR A 130 -1.35 4.12 -10.51
CA THR A 130 -1.89 2.76 -10.62
C THR A 130 -1.74 2.24 -12.04
N ARG A 131 -2.11 3.05 -13.03
CA ARG A 131 -1.98 2.71 -14.45
C ARG A 131 -0.52 2.45 -14.84
N GLU A 132 0.39 3.33 -14.41
CA GLU A 132 1.83 3.18 -14.66
C GLU A 132 2.41 1.94 -13.95
N ALA A 133 2.04 1.73 -12.69
CA ALA A 133 2.50 0.57 -11.91
C ALA A 133 2.08 -0.75 -12.54
N MET A 134 0.86 -0.84 -13.09
CA MET A 134 0.39 -2.03 -13.80
C MET A 134 1.23 -2.32 -15.05
N GLN A 135 1.53 -1.29 -15.85
CA GLN A 135 2.34 -1.43 -17.07
C GLN A 135 3.79 -1.81 -16.76
N GLU A 136 4.37 -1.23 -15.71
CA GLU A 136 5.72 -1.53 -15.28
C GLU A 136 5.82 -2.95 -14.69
N GLN A 137 4.79 -3.37 -13.94
CA GLN A 137 4.78 -4.69 -13.34
C GLN A 137 4.74 -5.81 -14.38
N GLU A 138 3.96 -5.65 -15.46
CA GLU A 138 3.95 -6.60 -16.58
C GLU A 138 5.36 -6.79 -17.18
N LYS A 139 6.09 -5.68 -17.37
CA LYS A 139 7.47 -5.72 -17.87
C LYS A 139 8.41 -6.42 -16.90
N ARG A 140 8.37 -6.06 -15.61
CA ARG A 140 9.24 -6.64 -14.58
C ARG A 140 9.00 -8.14 -14.39
N MET A 141 7.75 -8.58 -14.46
CA MET A 141 7.42 -10.00 -14.41
C MET A 141 7.94 -10.74 -15.65
N ALA A 142 7.88 -10.12 -16.83
CA ALA A 142 8.49 -10.67 -18.05
C ALA A 142 10.02 -10.73 -17.96
N GLU A 143 10.66 -9.82 -17.23
CA GLU A 143 12.11 -9.86 -16.98
C GLU A 143 12.51 -10.91 -15.94
N LEU A 144 11.79 -11.00 -14.82
CA LEU A 144 12.04 -12.00 -13.77
C LEU A 144 11.97 -13.43 -14.31
N SER A 145 11.02 -13.69 -15.22
CA SER A 145 10.88 -15.00 -15.86
C SER A 145 12.05 -15.38 -16.78
N ARG A 146 12.94 -14.44 -17.13
CA ARG A 146 14.12 -14.67 -17.99
C ARG A 146 15.42 -14.88 -17.21
N ILE A 147 15.45 -14.56 -15.91
CA ILE A 147 16.66 -14.62 -15.07
C ILE A 147 16.84 -16.02 -14.43
N THR A 148 15.95 -16.96 -14.74
CA THR A 148 15.95 -18.37 -14.28
C THR A 148 15.66 -19.31 -15.44
#